data_AF-A0A1W9SIN6-F1
#
_entry.id   AF-A0A1W9SIN6-F1
#
_cell.length_a   1.000
_cell.length_b   1.000
_cell.length_c   1.000
_cell.angle_alpha   90.00
_cell.angle_beta   90.00
_cell.angle_gamma   90.00
#
_symmetry.space_group_name_H-M   'P 1'
#
loop_
_entity.id
_entity.type
_entity.pdbx_description
1 polymer ?
#
loop_
_entity_poly.entity_id
_entity_poly.type
_entity_poly.pdbx_seq_one_letter_code
_entity_poly.pdbx_strand_id
1 'polypeptide(L)'
;MKKAVLLFMVFALIFTSVTMAQSLDKHQTSRKILQDRSKESRTITTPKPKFHSVLFESFEGVFPPAGWSRQSYGNSPNVWTTTTAMAHSGIRSACVEYGSQDESQDEWLITSAINLSQSPGATLLFWEDQQFWNSYGDHHYVKISTTSQTNPAAFQDLLVMTPNTHTINGFAGDPVEVDLSNYLGESTVYIAFVYTGVWADDWFIDDVTILEPDDHDVRVVSLNLDHHYNPGTTVLPVVNVRNVGLNTESFDVKFGHYNWNGDQVVVETKSVSNLGVGQSQNVNFSSYTFPGEIQYRYFAEAYMASDQDTSNNSIKRAINTFTLQKDNVLVEKATGTWCGFCPGSALAIDLLYHNYPDDLCVLEYHGGDAYEILSSRHRINYYGISGYPTAIFGGTHKIISPVFCA
;
A
#
# COMPACT_ATOMS: atom_id res chain seq x y z
N MET A 1 -71.99 -3.59 -11.07
CA MET A 1 -70.65 -3.82 -11.67
C MET A 1 -69.78 -2.57 -11.84
N LYS A 2 -70.29 -1.38 -12.18
CA LYS A 2 -69.43 -0.20 -12.46
C LYS A 2 -68.73 0.45 -11.24
N LYS A 3 -69.21 0.26 -10.00
CA LYS A 3 -68.59 0.85 -8.79
C LYS A 3 -67.42 0.02 -8.20
N ALA A 4 -67.36 -1.28 -8.48
CA ALA A 4 -66.29 -2.16 -7.98
C ALA A 4 -64.99 -2.04 -8.81
N VAL A 5 -65.11 -1.79 -10.12
CA VAL A 5 -63.95 -1.65 -11.03
C VAL A 5 -63.20 -0.32 -10.79
N LEU A 6 -63.91 0.76 -10.44
CA LEU A 6 -63.30 2.05 -10.15
C LEU A 6 -62.50 2.03 -8.83
N LEU A 7 -62.98 1.29 -7.82
CA LEU A 7 -62.29 1.17 -6.52
C LEU A 7 -61.00 0.33 -6.63
N PHE A 8 -61.00 -0.69 -7.49
CA PHE A 8 -59.83 -1.55 -7.74
C PHE A 8 -58.73 -0.83 -8.54
N MET A 9 -59.09 0.02 -9.51
CA MET A 9 -58.13 0.84 -10.25
C MET A 9 -57.49 1.92 -9.36
N VAL A 10 -58.25 2.55 -8.47
CA VAL A 10 -57.72 3.58 -7.54
C VAL A 10 -56.78 2.96 -6.51
N PHE A 11 -57.06 1.76 -5.99
CA PHE A 11 -56.15 1.05 -5.09
C PHE A 11 -54.84 0.59 -5.77
N ALA A 12 -54.90 0.14 -7.03
CA ALA A 12 -53.72 -0.25 -7.80
C ALA A 12 -52.82 0.94 -8.16
N LEU A 13 -53.40 2.10 -8.47
CA LEU A 13 -52.66 3.36 -8.70
C LEU A 13 -52.00 3.90 -7.43
N ILE A 14 -52.66 3.78 -6.27
CA ILE A 14 -52.07 4.20 -4.99
C ILE A 14 -50.94 3.24 -4.58
N PHE A 15 -51.11 1.92 -4.70
CA PHE A 15 -50.06 0.95 -4.36
C PHE A 15 -48.81 1.06 -5.26
N THR A 16 -48.98 1.29 -6.56
CA THR A 16 -47.86 1.49 -7.49
C THR A 16 -47.13 2.82 -7.27
N SER A 17 -47.84 3.87 -6.86
CA SER A 17 -47.22 5.16 -6.53
C SER A 17 -46.42 5.13 -5.22
N VAL A 18 -46.88 4.36 -4.21
CA VAL A 18 -46.16 4.20 -2.93
C VAL A 18 -44.92 3.32 -3.08
N THR A 19 -44.98 2.25 -3.89
CA THR A 19 -43.80 1.41 -4.16
C THR A 19 -42.75 2.13 -5.02
N MET A 20 -43.17 2.94 -6.00
CA MET A 20 -42.24 3.80 -6.74
C MET A 20 -41.61 4.89 -5.87
N ALA A 21 -42.37 5.52 -4.95
CA ALA A 21 -41.83 6.53 -4.04
C ALA A 21 -40.80 5.94 -3.06
N GLN A 22 -41.05 4.74 -2.51
CA GLN A 22 -40.11 4.03 -1.63
C GLN A 22 -38.84 3.56 -2.37
N SER A 23 -38.98 3.17 -3.65
CA SER A 23 -37.86 2.83 -4.53
C SER A 23 -37.00 4.05 -4.86
N LEU A 24 -37.63 5.20 -5.15
CA LEU A 24 -36.93 6.45 -5.47
C LEU A 24 -36.14 6.98 -4.25
N ASP A 25 -36.73 6.87 -3.05
CA ASP A 25 -36.12 7.33 -1.80
C ASP A 25 -34.92 6.45 -1.40
N LYS A 26 -35.00 5.12 -1.55
CA LYS A 26 -33.86 4.21 -1.40
C LYS A 26 -32.73 4.50 -2.40
N HIS A 27 -33.07 4.83 -3.65
CA HIS A 27 -32.11 5.09 -4.71
C HIS A 27 -31.43 6.47 -4.57
N GLN A 28 -32.13 7.48 -4.04
CA GLN A 28 -31.56 8.79 -3.69
C GLN A 28 -30.67 8.72 -2.45
N THR A 29 -31.07 7.95 -1.43
CA THR A 29 -30.27 7.73 -0.21
C THR A 29 -28.97 6.99 -0.54
N SER A 30 -29.03 5.96 -1.39
CA SER A 30 -27.84 5.22 -1.85
C SER A 30 -26.87 6.07 -2.68
N ARG A 31 -27.38 6.98 -3.54
CA ARG A 31 -26.54 7.92 -4.29
C ARG A 31 -25.86 8.95 -3.39
N LYS A 32 -26.51 9.40 -2.32
CA LYS A 32 -25.92 10.31 -1.33
C LYS A 32 -24.81 9.64 -0.52
N ILE A 33 -25.01 8.38 -0.13
CA ILE A 33 -24.02 7.55 0.57
C ILE A 33 -22.80 7.26 -0.31
N LEU A 34 -22.98 6.97 -1.60
CA LEU A 34 -21.85 6.75 -2.52
C LEU A 34 -21.06 8.04 -2.80
N GLN A 35 -21.74 9.19 -2.85
CA GLN A 35 -21.08 10.50 -3.00
C GLN A 35 -20.30 10.92 -1.75
N ASP A 36 -20.80 10.66 -0.53
CA ASP A 36 -20.05 10.93 0.71
C ASP A 36 -18.84 10.00 0.86
N ARG A 37 -18.97 8.71 0.52
CA ARG A 37 -17.83 7.76 0.53
C ARG A 37 -16.73 8.13 -0.46
N SER A 38 -17.07 8.77 -1.58
CA SER A 38 -16.08 9.28 -2.55
C SER A 38 -15.31 10.51 -2.04
N LYS A 39 -15.89 11.27 -1.10
CA LYS A 39 -15.22 12.43 -0.48
C LYS A 39 -14.33 12.03 0.70
N GLU A 40 -14.70 11.00 1.46
CA GLU A 40 -13.85 10.47 2.55
C GLU A 40 -12.63 9.68 2.05
N SER A 41 -12.68 9.15 0.82
CA SER A 41 -11.57 8.40 0.21
C SER A 41 -10.36 9.26 -0.20
N ARG A 42 -10.37 10.58 0.03
CA ARG A 42 -9.33 11.49 -0.47
C ARG A 42 -8.24 11.91 0.53
N THR A 43 -8.23 11.32 1.72
CA THR A 43 -7.12 11.44 2.68
C THR A 43 -7.02 10.15 3.49
N ILE A 44 -6.56 9.07 2.86
CA ILE A 44 -5.91 7.99 3.60
C ILE A 44 -4.46 8.44 3.79
N THR A 45 -4.23 9.31 4.76
CA THR A 45 -2.94 9.29 5.44
C THR A 45 -3.00 8.06 6.33
N THR A 46 -2.47 6.93 5.85
CA THR A 46 -1.95 5.93 6.77
C THR A 46 -1.07 6.70 7.76
N PRO A 47 -1.28 6.58 9.08
CA PRO A 47 -0.35 7.21 10.01
C PRO A 47 1.02 6.63 9.65
N LYS A 48 1.92 7.48 9.15
CA LYS A 48 3.29 7.08 8.87
C LYS A 48 3.84 6.62 10.23
N PRO A 49 4.43 5.42 10.34
CA PRO A 49 5.02 4.99 11.60
C PRO A 49 5.94 6.09 12.10
N LYS A 50 5.80 6.45 13.38
CA LYS A 50 6.50 7.59 13.94
C LYS A 50 7.87 7.16 14.44
N PHE A 51 8.69 6.66 13.54
CA PHE A 51 10.02 6.19 13.89
C PHE A 51 10.90 7.32 14.43
N HIS A 52 11.73 7.01 15.43
CA HIS A 52 12.81 7.88 15.86
C HIS A 52 13.93 7.86 14.82
N SER A 53 14.36 9.03 14.35
CA SER A 53 15.35 9.16 13.28
C SER A 53 16.63 9.79 13.83
N VAL A 54 17.74 9.05 13.78
CA VAL A 54 19.06 9.55 14.23
C VAL A 54 19.73 10.40 13.15
N LEU A 55 19.40 10.12 11.89
CA LEU A 55 19.79 10.89 10.71
C LEU A 55 18.55 11.01 9.81
N PHE A 56 18.29 12.20 9.28
CA PHE A 56 17.35 12.42 8.19
C PHE A 56 17.93 13.51 7.27
N GLU A 57 18.08 13.21 5.99
CA GLU A 57 18.53 14.14 4.97
C GLU A 57 17.68 14.00 3.70
N SER A 58 17.02 15.09 3.32
CA SER A 58 16.15 15.16 2.12
C SER A 58 16.78 15.97 0.98
N PHE A 59 18.03 16.41 1.11
CA PHE A 59 18.81 17.18 0.12
C PHE A 59 18.23 18.53 -0.35
N GLU A 60 17.20 19.03 0.34
CA GLU A 60 16.58 20.32 0.03
C GLU A 60 17.47 21.53 0.39
N GLY A 61 18.49 21.30 1.22
CA GLY A 61 19.37 22.33 1.78
C GLY A 61 20.62 22.64 0.95
N VAL A 62 21.71 22.91 1.68
CA VAL A 62 23.06 23.13 1.12
C VAL A 62 23.67 21.77 0.77
N PHE A 63 24.44 21.72 -0.32
CA PHE A 63 25.13 20.51 -0.76
C PHE A 63 26.66 20.66 -0.73
N PRO A 64 27.42 19.72 -0.12
CA PRO A 64 26.90 18.60 0.65
C PRO A 64 26.22 19.09 1.95
N PRO A 65 25.34 18.28 2.56
CA PRO A 65 24.74 18.60 3.84
C PRO A 65 25.78 18.93 4.91
N ALA A 66 25.36 19.66 5.94
CA ALA A 66 26.27 20.11 7.00
C ALA A 66 26.96 18.90 7.67
N GLY A 67 28.30 18.92 7.70
CA GLY A 67 29.11 17.85 8.28
C GLY A 67 29.30 16.62 7.38
N TRP A 68 28.63 16.54 6.23
CA TRP A 68 28.89 15.52 5.22
C TRP A 68 30.13 15.87 4.40
N SER A 69 30.77 14.85 3.83
CA SER A 69 31.98 14.97 3.03
C SER A 69 31.75 14.46 1.61
N ARG A 70 32.40 15.10 0.64
CA ARG A 70 32.50 14.61 -0.74
C ARG A 70 33.94 14.33 -1.06
N GLN A 71 34.23 13.14 -1.56
CA GLN A 71 35.56 12.73 -1.97
C GLN A 71 35.47 12.12 -3.35
N SER A 72 36.47 12.39 -4.18
CA SER A 72 36.58 11.90 -5.55
C SER A 72 37.99 11.38 -5.74
N TYR A 73 38.09 10.12 -6.17
CA TYR A 73 39.36 9.46 -6.51
C TYR A 73 39.44 9.08 -7.99
N GLY A 74 38.36 9.33 -8.74
CA GLY A 74 38.32 9.26 -10.18
C GLY A 74 38.98 10.46 -10.86
N ASN A 75 38.87 10.49 -12.19
CA ASN A 75 39.29 11.60 -13.04
C ASN A 75 38.10 12.30 -13.73
N SER A 76 36.88 11.83 -13.49
CA SER A 76 35.65 12.46 -13.98
C SER A 76 35.39 13.81 -13.30
N PRO A 77 34.91 14.83 -14.02
CA PRO A 77 34.38 16.05 -13.40
C PRO A 77 33.00 15.83 -12.77
N ASN A 78 32.30 14.74 -13.11
CA ASN A 78 30.98 14.41 -12.60
C ASN A 78 31.14 13.69 -11.24
N VAL A 79 31.00 14.47 -10.18
CA VAL A 79 31.04 14.03 -8.78
C VAL A 79 29.67 14.19 -8.15
N TRP A 80 29.48 13.66 -6.93
CA TRP A 80 28.25 13.88 -6.18
C TRP A 80 27.87 15.36 -6.12
N THR A 81 26.63 15.66 -6.51
CA THR A 81 26.00 16.98 -6.50
C THR A 81 24.53 16.86 -6.08
N THR A 82 23.82 18.00 -6.00
CA THR A 82 22.36 18.01 -5.92
C THR A 82 21.76 18.31 -7.28
N THR A 83 20.57 17.77 -7.54
CA THR A 83 19.80 17.98 -8.78
C THR A 83 18.34 18.26 -8.49
N THR A 84 17.62 18.75 -9.49
CA THR A 84 16.15 18.92 -9.49
C THR A 84 15.47 18.09 -10.57
N ALA A 85 16.25 17.26 -11.29
CA ALA A 85 15.73 16.43 -12.38
C ALA A 85 14.82 15.31 -11.85
N MET A 86 15.20 14.70 -10.73
CA MET A 86 14.46 13.64 -10.04
C MET A 86 14.57 13.87 -8.54
N ALA A 87 13.50 13.60 -7.81
CA ALA A 87 13.44 13.63 -6.35
C ALA A 87 12.32 12.71 -5.87
N HIS A 88 12.53 12.03 -4.74
CA HIS A 88 11.50 11.22 -4.10
C HIS A 88 10.54 12.11 -3.32
N SER A 89 11.10 13.01 -2.50
CA SER A 89 10.34 14.02 -1.79
C SER A 89 10.87 15.42 -2.10
N GLY A 90 10.07 16.45 -1.84
CA GLY A 90 10.49 17.82 -2.16
C GLY A 90 10.73 18.06 -3.65
N ILE A 91 11.84 18.74 -3.96
CA ILE A 91 12.23 19.13 -5.33
C ILE A 91 13.70 18.79 -5.65
N ARG A 92 14.47 18.25 -4.70
CA ARG A 92 15.89 17.95 -4.89
C ARG A 92 16.23 16.55 -4.41
N SER A 93 17.24 15.96 -5.05
CA SER A 93 17.93 14.76 -4.58
C SER A 93 19.45 14.96 -4.64
N ALA A 94 20.22 14.05 -4.05
CA ALA A 94 21.63 13.89 -4.39
C ALA A 94 21.75 13.06 -5.67
N CYS A 95 22.74 13.36 -6.51
CA CYS A 95 23.03 12.56 -7.69
C CYS A 95 24.51 12.54 -8.05
N VAL A 96 24.88 11.53 -8.82
CA VAL A 96 26.12 11.46 -9.58
C VAL A 96 25.77 10.99 -10.99
N GLU A 97 26.19 11.76 -11.98
CA GLU A 97 25.93 11.46 -13.40
C GLU A 97 27.10 10.68 -14.01
N TYR A 98 26.85 9.87 -15.02
CA TYR A 98 27.89 9.08 -15.70
C TYR A 98 29.00 9.96 -16.29
N GLY A 99 30.23 9.46 -16.29
CA GLY A 99 31.39 10.08 -16.94
C GLY A 99 31.55 9.71 -18.42
N SER A 100 32.44 10.41 -19.11
CA SER A 100 32.87 10.13 -20.49
C SER A 100 33.68 8.83 -20.59
N GLN A 101 33.96 8.35 -21.82
CA GLN A 101 34.46 6.97 -22.05
C GLN A 101 35.84 6.70 -21.44
N ASP A 102 36.63 7.76 -21.26
CA ASP A 102 37.98 7.70 -20.69
C ASP A 102 38.01 8.21 -19.22
N GLU A 103 36.83 8.46 -18.64
CA GLU A 103 36.66 8.95 -17.28
C GLU A 103 36.26 7.79 -16.35
N SER A 104 37.15 7.45 -15.42
CA SER A 104 36.86 6.59 -14.29
C SER A 104 36.28 7.42 -13.14
N GLN A 105 35.20 6.92 -12.58
CA GLN A 105 34.54 7.46 -11.40
C GLN A 105 34.83 6.60 -10.17
N ASP A 106 35.09 7.28 -9.06
CA ASP A 106 35.19 6.72 -7.72
C ASP A 106 34.74 7.82 -6.75
N GLU A 107 33.43 8.00 -6.67
CA GLU A 107 32.76 9.18 -6.13
C GLU A 107 32.03 8.84 -4.84
N TRP A 108 32.42 9.54 -3.77
CA TRP A 108 31.97 9.26 -2.41
C TRP A 108 31.17 10.43 -1.86
N LEU A 109 29.97 10.14 -1.35
CA LEU A 109 29.18 11.02 -0.49
C LEU A 109 29.08 10.38 0.89
N ILE A 110 29.65 11.04 1.89
CA ILE A 110 29.84 10.46 3.23
C ILE A 110 29.09 11.29 4.25
N THR A 111 28.26 10.63 5.07
CA THR A 111 27.47 11.29 6.12
C THR A 111 28.34 12.01 7.14
N SER A 112 27.76 12.93 7.91
CA SER A 112 28.34 13.36 9.18
C SER A 112 28.50 12.18 10.16
N ALA A 113 29.23 12.40 11.25
CA ALA A 113 29.33 11.42 12.33
C ALA A 113 27.94 11.12 12.91
N ILE A 114 27.58 9.84 12.95
CA ILE A 114 26.36 9.30 13.54
C ILE A 114 26.74 8.63 14.85
N ASN A 115 25.98 8.88 15.92
CA ASN A 115 26.20 8.24 17.21
C ASN A 115 25.18 7.12 17.41
N LEU A 116 25.64 5.87 17.41
CA LEU A 116 24.82 4.69 17.67
C LEU A 116 25.08 4.06 19.05
N SER A 117 25.75 4.77 19.96
CA SER A 117 26.22 4.20 21.23
C SER A 117 25.12 3.86 22.22
N GLN A 118 23.96 4.50 22.07
CA GLN A 118 22.76 4.23 22.86
C GLN A 118 21.62 3.72 21.95
N SER A 119 21.92 3.43 20.69
CA SER A 119 20.91 2.99 19.73
C SER A 119 20.46 1.57 20.08
N PRO A 120 19.16 1.38 20.29
CA PRO A 120 18.59 0.08 20.66
C PRO A 120 18.35 -0.82 19.42
N GLY A 121 18.38 -0.22 18.23
CA GLY A 121 18.37 -0.83 16.91
C GLY A 121 18.60 0.27 15.87
N ALA A 122 19.13 -0.06 14.70
CA ALA A 122 19.39 0.93 13.65
C ALA A 122 19.28 0.28 12.28
N THR A 123 18.49 0.89 11.39
CA THR A 123 18.38 0.51 9.98
C THR A 123 18.53 1.77 9.13
N LEU A 124 19.46 1.73 8.18
CA LEU A 124 19.57 2.76 7.16
C LEU A 124 18.52 2.50 6.08
N LEU A 125 17.78 3.54 5.73
CA LEU A 125 16.86 3.59 4.62
C LEU A 125 17.26 4.73 3.69
N PHE A 126 17.22 4.51 2.38
CA PHE A 126 17.28 5.59 1.41
C PHE A 126 16.46 5.22 0.18
N TRP A 127 15.94 6.24 -0.49
CA TRP A 127 15.24 6.09 -1.76
C TRP A 127 16.23 6.32 -2.88
N GLU A 128 16.05 5.64 -4.00
CA GLU A 128 16.93 5.78 -5.14
C GLU A 128 16.20 5.75 -6.48
N ASP A 129 16.83 6.37 -7.46
CA ASP A 129 16.44 6.29 -8.86
C ASP A 129 17.70 6.21 -9.72
N GLN A 130 17.51 5.88 -11.00
CA GLN A 130 18.60 5.71 -11.93
C GLN A 130 18.25 6.18 -13.33
N GLN A 131 19.29 6.44 -14.11
CA GLN A 131 19.21 6.36 -15.56
C GLN A 131 20.31 5.44 -16.06
N PHE A 132 19.99 4.56 -17.01
CA PHE A 132 20.94 3.66 -17.67
C PHE A 132 21.48 2.46 -16.85
N TRP A 133 21.04 2.25 -15.61
CA TRP A 133 21.48 1.16 -14.72
C TRP A 133 21.49 -0.23 -15.37
N ASN A 134 20.37 -0.67 -15.94
CA ASN A 134 20.27 -2.01 -16.52
C ASN A 134 21.16 -2.23 -17.77
N SER A 135 21.62 -1.16 -18.40
CA SER A 135 22.40 -1.23 -19.65
C SER A 135 23.88 -0.95 -19.44
N TYR A 136 24.20 -0.01 -18.56
CA TYR A 136 25.55 0.54 -18.38
C TYR A 136 25.98 0.61 -16.90
N GLY A 137 25.08 0.30 -15.96
CA GLY A 137 25.41 0.35 -14.54
C GLY A 137 26.61 -0.52 -14.20
N ASP A 138 27.44 -0.02 -13.29
CA ASP A 138 28.61 -0.74 -12.80
C ASP A 138 28.42 -1.10 -11.32
N HIS A 139 29.03 -0.37 -10.39
CA HIS A 139 28.87 -0.64 -8.97
C HIS A 139 28.44 0.61 -8.19
N HIS A 140 27.39 0.43 -7.39
CA HIS A 140 27.05 1.32 -6.29
C HIS A 140 27.29 0.60 -4.97
N TYR A 141 27.83 1.31 -3.99
CA TYR A 141 28.09 0.76 -2.66
C TYR A 141 27.45 1.61 -1.60
N VAL A 142 27.02 0.92 -0.53
CA VAL A 142 26.90 1.51 0.80
C VAL A 142 28.05 0.95 1.62
N LYS A 143 28.88 1.85 2.16
CA LYS A 143 30.02 1.50 3.01
C LYS A 143 29.90 2.16 4.38
N ILE A 144 30.63 1.65 5.36
CA ILE A 144 30.63 2.15 6.73
C ILE A 144 32.03 2.25 7.30
N SER A 145 32.29 3.29 8.09
CA SER A 145 33.48 3.39 8.93
C SER A 145 33.10 3.78 10.36
N THR A 146 33.75 3.18 11.35
CA THR A 146 33.64 3.58 12.77
C THR A 146 34.80 4.46 13.23
N THR A 147 35.79 4.72 12.36
CA THR A 147 37.06 5.34 12.78
C THR A 147 37.44 6.58 11.98
N SER A 148 37.00 6.72 10.72
CA SER A 148 37.36 7.89 9.90
C SER A 148 36.32 8.21 8.84
N GLN A 149 36.03 9.50 8.69
CA GLN A 149 35.22 10.02 7.59
C GLN A 149 36.03 10.22 6.30
N THR A 150 37.36 10.30 6.38
CA THR A 150 38.21 10.82 5.29
C THR A 150 39.25 9.84 4.76
N ASN A 151 39.36 8.66 5.36
CA ASN A 151 40.27 7.62 4.91
C ASN A 151 39.47 6.46 4.28
N PRO A 152 39.45 6.31 2.94
CA PRO A 152 38.71 5.23 2.27
C PRO A 152 39.07 3.83 2.77
N ALA A 153 40.33 3.60 3.18
CA ALA A 153 40.77 2.30 3.71
C ALA A 153 40.17 1.95 5.08
N ALA A 154 39.52 2.92 5.75
CA ALA A 154 38.80 2.70 7.00
C ALA A 154 37.33 2.30 6.78
N PHE A 155 36.86 2.27 5.53
CA PHE A 155 35.50 1.86 5.19
C PHE A 155 35.45 0.38 4.82
N GLN A 156 34.36 -0.26 5.23
CA GLN A 156 34.00 -1.62 4.84
C GLN A 156 32.63 -1.62 4.15
N ASP A 157 32.41 -2.60 3.26
CA ASP A 157 31.17 -2.69 2.49
C ASP A 157 30.04 -3.21 3.37
N LEU A 158 28.91 -2.49 3.37
CA LEU A 158 27.63 -2.97 3.91
C LEU A 158 26.77 -3.57 2.81
N LEU A 159 26.75 -2.92 1.65
CA LEU A 159 25.96 -3.32 0.49
C LEU A 159 26.76 -3.05 -0.78
N VAL A 160 26.76 -4.04 -1.67
CA VAL A 160 27.34 -3.95 -3.02
C VAL A 160 26.21 -4.20 -4.03
N MET A 161 25.92 -3.19 -4.85
CA MET A 161 24.85 -3.22 -5.84
C MET A 161 25.47 -3.22 -7.23
N THR A 162 25.01 -4.15 -8.06
CA THR A 162 25.34 -4.25 -9.49
C THR A 162 24.05 -4.52 -10.25
N PRO A 163 23.96 -4.27 -11.57
CA PRO A 163 22.74 -4.55 -12.34
C PRO A 163 22.26 -6.01 -12.26
N ASN A 164 23.16 -6.94 -11.94
CA ASN A 164 22.83 -8.37 -11.79
C ASN A 164 22.27 -8.74 -10.42
N THR A 165 22.56 -7.94 -9.39
CA THR A 165 22.24 -8.26 -7.98
C THR A 165 21.21 -7.31 -7.38
N HIS A 166 21.01 -6.14 -8.00
CA HIS A 166 20.16 -5.09 -7.47
C HIS A 166 19.30 -4.46 -8.57
N THR A 167 18.01 -4.34 -8.30
CA THR A 167 17.04 -3.74 -9.21
C THR A 167 16.58 -2.40 -8.65
N ILE A 168 16.90 -1.32 -9.35
CA ILE A 168 16.46 0.03 -9.00
C ILE A 168 15.10 0.29 -9.67
N ASN A 169 14.04 0.33 -8.87
CA ASN A 169 12.66 0.53 -9.36
C ASN A 169 12.27 2.02 -9.48
N GLY A 170 13.22 2.92 -9.23
CA GLY A 170 13.02 4.36 -9.17
C GLY A 170 12.31 4.81 -7.90
N PHE A 171 12.07 6.12 -7.79
CA PHE A 171 11.47 6.71 -6.59
C PHE A 171 10.00 6.30 -6.33
N ALA A 172 9.38 5.54 -7.23
CA ALA A 172 8.08 4.91 -6.99
C ALA A 172 8.17 3.50 -6.36
N GLY A 173 9.39 2.98 -6.16
CA GLY A 173 9.66 1.67 -5.59
C GLY A 173 9.54 1.61 -4.06
N ASP A 174 10.22 0.65 -3.45
CA ASP A 174 10.46 0.60 -2.00
C ASP A 174 11.86 1.16 -1.70
N PRO A 175 12.12 1.70 -0.50
CA PRO A 175 13.46 2.16 -0.14
C PRO A 175 14.44 0.99 -0.06
N VAL A 176 15.72 1.28 -0.25
CA VAL A 176 16.79 0.34 0.06
C VAL A 176 16.99 0.31 1.57
N GLU A 177 16.96 -0.89 2.15
CA GLU A 177 17.18 -1.11 3.58
C GLU A 177 18.53 -1.78 3.85
N VAL A 178 19.31 -1.21 4.78
CA VAL A 178 20.60 -1.75 5.21
C VAL A 178 20.63 -1.88 6.73
N ASP A 179 20.83 -3.11 7.22
CA ASP A 179 20.91 -3.40 8.64
C ASP A 179 22.23 -2.88 9.25
N LEU A 180 22.12 -2.07 10.31
CA LEU A 180 23.26 -1.53 11.06
C LEU A 180 23.41 -2.18 12.44
N SER A 181 22.72 -3.30 12.71
CA SER A 181 22.72 -3.99 14.01
C SER A 181 24.12 -4.34 14.55
N ASN A 182 25.09 -4.59 13.67
CA ASN A 182 26.48 -4.88 14.05
C ASN A 182 27.28 -3.67 14.56
N TYR A 183 26.74 -2.45 14.41
CA TYR A 183 27.40 -1.20 14.79
C TYR A 183 26.68 -0.49 15.94
N LEU A 184 25.69 -1.14 16.56
CA LEU A 184 25.09 -0.66 17.81
C LEU A 184 26.17 -0.60 18.90
N GLY A 185 26.14 0.44 19.72
CA GLY A 185 27.17 0.69 20.73
C GLY A 185 28.34 1.57 20.25
N GLU A 186 28.49 1.78 18.94
CA GLU A 186 29.51 2.66 18.39
C GLU A 186 29.14 4.14 18.57
N SER A 187 30.02 4.92 19.19
CA SER A 187 29.78 6.36 19.41
C SER A 187 30.02 7.22 18.17
N THR A 188 30.60 6.64 17.12
CA THR A 188 30.88 7.32 15.87
C THR A 188 30.83 6.31 14.71
N VAL A 189 29.89 6.54 13.79
CA VAL A 189 29.70 5.80 12.55
C VAL A 189 29.60 6.81 11.40
N TYR A 190 30.18 6.48 10.26
CA TYR A 190 30.04 7.20 9.00
C TYR A 190 29.52 6.25 7.94
N ILE A 191 28.48 6.63 7.21
CA ILE A 191 27.99 5.89 6.04
C ILE A 191 28.47 6.59 4.78
N ALA A 192 28.93 5.84 3.78
CA ALA A 192 29.32 6.36 2.49
C ALA A 192 28.48 5.71 1.37
N PHE A 193 27.92 6.56 0.51
CA PHE A 193 27.36 6.17 -0.78
C PHE A 193 28.48 6.34 -1.82
N VAL A 194 28.91 5.22 -2.40
CA VAL A 194 30.05 5.21 -3.33
C VAL A 194 29.59 4.74 -4.70
N TYR A 195 29.87 5.57 -5.70
CA TYR A 195 29.60 5.25 -7.10
C TYR A 195 30.94 5.00 -7.80
N THR A 196 31.05 3.90 -8.52
CA THR A 196 32.21 3.62 -9.37
C THR A 196 31.75 3.21 -10.76
N GLY A 197 32.48 3.64 -11.79
CA GLY A 197 32.21 3.22 -13.16
C GLY A 197 32.99 3.98 -14.22
N VAL A 198 32.90 3.51 -15.46
CA VAL A 198 33.34 4.21 -16.67
C VAL A 198 32.18 4.13 -17.65
N TRP A 199 31.71 5.27 -18.18
CA TRP A 199 30.56 5.28 -19.10
C TRP A 199 29.28 4.65 -18.52
N ALA A 200 29.15 4.70 -17.19
CA ALA A 200 28.18 3.91 -16.46
C ALA A 200 26.80 4.58 -16.41
N ASP A 201 26.12 4.55 -15.28
CA ASP A 201 24.75 5.02 -15.09
C ASP A 201 24.68 6.35 -14.33
N ASP A 202 23.50 6.96 -14.28
CA ASP A 202 23.24 8.06 -13.34
C ASP A 202 22.58 7.47 -12.09
N TRP A 203 23.11 7.80 -10.91
CA TRP A 203 22.54 7.36 -9.63
C TRP A 203 22.02 8.54 -8.83
N PHE A 204 20.78 8.42 -8.37
CA PHE A 204 20.08 9.42 -7.58
C PHE A 204 19.71 8.79 -6.25
N ILE A 205 19.98 9.48 -5.15
CA ILE A 205 19.54 9.07 -3.82
C ILE A 205 18.81 10.21 -3.13
N ASP A 206 17.81 9.86 -2.32
CA ASP A 206 16.98 10.81 -1.60
C ASP A 206 16.43 10.24 -0.29
N ASP A 207 15.94 11.13 0.58
CA ASP A 207 15.35 10.81 1.89
C ASP A 207 16.19 9.82 2.72
N VAL A 208 17.50 10.07 2.81
CA VAL A 208 18.44 9.23 3.56
C VAL A 208 18.13 9.33 5.04
N THR A 209 17.82 8.19 5.64
CA THR A 209 17.28 8.11 6.99
C THR A 209 17.93 6.95 7.75
N ILE A 210 18.29 7.16 9.02
CA ILE A 210 18.57 6.04 9.94
C ILE A 210 17.45 5.99 10.97
N LEU A 211 16.67 4.92 10.91
CA LEU A 211 15.58 4.65 11.81
C LEU A 211 16.02 3.77 12.98
N GLU A 212 15.52 4.11 14.15
CA GLU A 212 15.55 3.25 15.32
C GLU A 212 14.15 2.70 15.58
N PRO A 213 14.04 1.47 16.10
CA PRO A 213 12.77 0.97 16.62
C PRO A 213 12.28 1.88 17.75
N ASP A 214 10.96 1.98 17.91
CA ASP A 214 10.37 2.68 19.05
C ASP A 214 10.62 1.93 20.37
N ASP A 215 10.78 2.65 21.48
CA ASP A 215 10.97 2.03 22.80
C ASP A 215 9.80 1.12 23.17
N HIS A 216 8.59 1.56 22.84
CA HIS A 216 7.32 0.89 23.12
C HIS A 216 6.48 0.78 21.83
N ASP A 217 6.47 -0.40 21.19
CA ASP A 217 5.68 -0.64 19.97
C ASP A 217 5.23 -2.10 19.90
N VAL A 218 3.92 -2.31 19.82
CA VAL A 218 3.30 -3.61 19.60
C VAL A 218 2.46 -3.55 18.36
N ARG A 219 2.42 -4.65 17.60
CA ARG A 219 1.64 -4.71 16.37
C ARG A 219 0.75 -5.93 16.28
N VAL A 220 -0.35 -5.79 15.56
CA VAL A 220 -1.17 -6.93 15.12
C VAL A 220 -0.59 -7.48 13.82
N VAL A 221 -0.16 -8.75 13.84
CA VAL A 221 0.43 -9.43 12.68
C VAL A 221 -0.66 -10.09 11.83
N SER A 222 -1.61 -10.78 12.48
CA SER A 222 -2.72 -11.43 11.75
C SER A 222 -3.95 -11.64 12.62
N LEU A 223 -5.10 -11.74 11.94
CA LEU A 223 -6.35 -12.25 12.47
C LEU A 223 -6.69 -13.52 11.69
N ASN A 224 -6.58 -14.67 12.34
CA ASN A 224 -6.78 -15.98 11.73
C ASN A 224 -8.27 -16.33 11.71
N LEU A 225 -8.95 -15.84 10.66
CA LEU A 225 -10.31 -16.18 10.30
C LEU A 225 -10.40 -16.24 8.76
N ASP A 226 -11.21 -17.16 8.25
CA ASP A 226 -11.54 -17.26 6.83
C ASP A 226 -12.45 -16.11 6.39
N HIS A 227 -12.56 -15.92 5.08
CA HIS A 227 -13.41 -14.89 4.50
C HIS A 227 -14.90 -15.25 4.49
N HIS A 228 -15.22 -16.53 4.71
CA HIS A 228 -16.58 -17.07 4.69
C HIS A 228 -16.78 -18.16 5.75
N TYR A 229 -17.97 -18.17 6.35
CA TYR A 229 -18.45 -19.24 7.22
C TYR A 229 -19.94 -19.46 6.98
N ASN A 230 -20.49 -20.64 7.25
CA ASN A 230 -21.95 -20.80 7.25
C ASN A 230 -22.56 -20.09 8.49
N PRO A 231 -23.83 -19.67 8.45
CA PRO A 231 -24.52 -19.18 9.64
C PRO A 231 -24.46 -20.17 10.78
N GLY A 232 -24.24 -19.65 12.00
CA GLY A 232 -24.17 -20.49 13.19
C GLY A 232 -22.90 -21.31 13.30
N THR A 233 -21.94 -21.19 12.36
CA THR A 233 -20.60 -21.75 12.57
C THR A 233 -19.94 -21.10 13.79
N THR A 234 -19.40 -21.94 14.66
CA THR A 234 -18.59 -21.54 15.80
C THR A 234 -17.11 -21.68 15.46
N VAL A 235 -16.34 -20.62 15.70
CA VAL A 235 -14.89 -20.56 15.49
C VAL A 235 -14.17 -20.19 16.78
N LEU A 236 -12.86 -20.40 16.81
CA LEU A 236 -11.95 -19.92 17.85
C LEU A 236 -11.06 -18.84 17.21
N PRO A 237 -11.41 -17.54 17.32
CA PRO A 237 -10.59 -16.48 16.75
C PRO A 237 -9.20 -16.48 17.38
N VAL A 238 -8.17 -16.42 16.54
CA VAL A 238 -6.77 -16.30 16.99
C VAL A 238 -6.18 -15.04 16.37
N VAL A 239 -5.61 -14.19 17.21
CA VAL A 239 -4.87 -13.00 16.79
C VAL A 239 -3.40 -13.23 17.07
N ASN A 240 -2.55 -13.09 16.07
CA ASN A 240 -1.11 -13.05 16.28
C ASN A 240 -0.68 -11.60 16.51
N VAL A 241 -0.02 -11.35 17.63
CA VAL A 241 0.58 -10.05 17.97
C VAL A 241 2.08 -10.20 18.13
N ARG A 242 2.81 -9.11 17.94
CA ARG A 242 4.27 -9.07 18.07
C ARG A 242 4.70 -7.81 18.79
N ASN A 243 5.69 -7.95 19.67
CA ASN A 243 6.43 -6.82 20.20
C ASN A 243 7.53 -6.45 19.20
N VAL A 244 7.44 -5.25 18.64
CA VAL A 244 8.40 -4.70 17.67
C VAL A 244 9.19 -3.51 18.25
N GLY A 245 8.86 -3.09 19.47
CA GLY A 245 9.66 -2.15 20.23
C GLY A 245 10.79 -2.82 21.03
N LEU A 246 11.35 -2.07 21.98
CA LEU A 246 12.63 -2.39 22.61
C LEU A 246 12.51 -2.74 24.10
N ASN A 247 11.34 -2.50 24.67
CA ASN A 247 11.01 -2.90 26.02
C ASN A 247 10.12 -4.15 26.02
N THR A 248 10.08 -4.86 27.14
CA THR A 248 9.14 -5.96 27.33
C THR A 248 7.76 -5.41 27.62
N GLU A 249 6.75 -5.80 26.83
CA GLU A 249 5.45 -5.15 26.85
C GLU A 249 4.33 -5.98 27.47
N SER A 250 3.35 -5.28 28.03
CA SER A 250 2.07 -5.85 28.47
C SER A 250 0.94 -4.95 28.00
N PHE A 251 -0.04 -5.52 27.31
CA PHE A 251 -1.04 -4.77 26.57
C PHE A 251 -2.32 -5.59 26.39
N ASP A 252 -3.39 -4.93 25.98
CA ASP A 252 -4.67 -5.58 25.69
C ASP A 252 -4.87 -5.79 24.19
N VAL A 253 -5.48 -6.90 23.82
CA VAL A 253 -5.88 -7.21 22.45
C VAL A 253 -7.39 -7.36 22.41
N LYS A 254 -8.03 -6.53 21.58
CA LYS A 254 -9.47 -6.52 21.35
C LYS A 254 -9.79 -7.29 20.08
N PHE A 255 -10.82 -8.12 20.14
CA PHE A 255 -11.45 -8.73 18.97
C PHE A 255 -12.90 -8.25 18.87
N GLY A 256 -13.34 -7.89 17.68
CA GLY A 256 -14.70 -7.36 17.48
C GLY A 256 -15.10 -7.23 16.01
N HIS A 257 -16.21 -6.54 15.79
CA HIS A 257 -16.70 -6.20 14.45
C HIS A 257 -17.27 -4.79 14.41
N TYR A 258 -17.40 -4.21 13.21
CA TYR A 258 -18.11 -2.96 13.01
C TYR A 258 -19.61 -3.24 12.77
N ASN A 259 -20.49 -2.50 13.44
CA ASN A 259 -21.93 -2.52 13.17
C ASN A 259 -22.25 -1.76 11.87
N TRP A 260 -23.53 -1.76 11.47
CA TRP A 260 -24.00 -1.07 10.26
C TRP A 260 -23.83 0.46 10.29
N ASN A 261 -23.70 1.07 11.47
CA ASN A 261 -23.43 2.50 11.63
C ASN A 261 -21.93 2.83 11.55
N GLY A 262 -21.07 1.81 11.50
CA GLY A 262 -19.61 1.98 11.50
C GLY A 262 -19.00 2.05 12.91
N ASP A 263 -19.76 1.79 13.97
CA ASP A 263 -19.22 1.75 15.33
C ASP A 263 -18.56 0.40 15.61
N GLN A 264 -17.47 0.42 16.38
CA GLN A 264 -16.85 -0.82 16.88
C GLN A 264 -17.74 -1.48 17.94
N VAL A 265 -18.03 -2.76 17.74
CA VAL A 265 -18.61 -3.69 18.71
C VAL A 265 -17.52 -4.65 19.14
N VAL A 266 -16.91 -4.37 20.30
CA VAL A 266 -15.91 -5.25 20.91
C VAL A 266 -16.60 -6.50 21.43
N VAL A 267 -16.16 -7.66 20.95
CA VAL A 267 -16.67 -8.98 21.37
C VAL A 267 -15.97 -9.42 22.65
N GLU A 268 -14.64 -9.34 22.68
CA GLU A 268 -13.82 -9.73 23.83
C GLU A 268 -12.49 -8.98 23.82
N THR A 269 -11.94 -8.77 25.02
CA THR A 269 -10.58 -8.27 25.23
C THR A 269 -9.78 -9.32 26.00
N LYS A 270 -8.54 -9.56 25.58
CA LYS A 270 -7.57 -10.43 26.26
C LYS A 270 -6.30 -9.65 26.54
N SER A 271 -5.69 -9.87 27.70
CA SER A 271 -4.41 -9.27 28.03
C SER A 271 -3.25 -10.17 27.62
N VAL A 272 -2.19 -9.55 27.13
CA VAL A 272 -0.87 -10.12 26.89
C VAL A 272 0.06 -9.54 27.95
N SER A 273 0.92 -10.37 28.54
CA SER A 273 1.82 -9.95 29.61
C SER A 273 3.23 -10.40 29.34
N ASN A 274 4.19 -9.51 29.59
CA ASN A 274 5.62 -9.76 29.49
C ASN A 274 6.04 -10.32 28.11
N LEU A 275 5.49 -9.79 27.02
CA LEU A 275 5.91 -10.16 25.67
C LEU A 275 7.28 -9.55 25.40
N GLY A 276 8.32 -10.40 25.38
CA GLY A 276 9.69 -9.97 25.17
C GLY A 276 9.91 -9.35 23.77
N VAL A 277 10.98 -8.57 23.65
CA VAL A 277 11.38 -7.89 22.40
C VAL A 277 11.47 -8.87 21.23
N GLY A 278 10.87 -8.50 20.10
CA GLY A 278 10.85 -9.31 18.88
C GLY A 278 9.98 -10.57 18.94
N GLN A 279 9.44 -10.94 20.11
CA GLN A 279 8.62 -12.13 20.28
C GLN A 279 7.21 -11.90 19.76
N SER A 280 6.60 -13.00 19.29
CA SER A 280 5.20 -13.02 18.87
C SER A 280 4.39 -13.96 19.76
N GLN A 281 3.11 -13.65 19.94
CA GLN A 281 2.19 -14.47 20.71
C GLN A 281 0.86 -14.62 19.99
N ASN A 282 0.33 -15.84 19.98
CA ASN A 282 -1.06 -16.10 19.59
C ASN A 282 -1.98 -15.84 20.79
N VAL A 283 -2.88 -14.88 20.63
CA VAL A 283 -3.96 -14.58 21.56
C VAL A 283 -5.19 -15.35 21.12
N ASN A 284 -5.54 -16.37 21.91
CA ASN A 284 -6.71 -17.21 21.67
C ASN A 284 -7.93 -16.59 22.36
N PHE A 285 -8.94 -16.23 21.58
CA PHE A 285 -10.22 -15.74 22.08
C PHE A 285 -11.17 -16.89 22.40
N SER A 286 -12.22 -16.57 23.15
CA SER A 286 -13.33 -17.48 23.43
C SER A 286 -14.05 -17.85 22.12
N SER A 287 -14.75 -18.99 22.13
CA SER A 287 -15.52 -19.42 20.97
C SER A 287 -16.52 -18.35 20.53
N TYR A 288 -16.53 -18.02 19.24
CA TYR A 288 -17.42 -17.03 18.65
C TYR A 288 -18.33 -17.71 17.62
N THR A 289 -19.64 -17.48 17.73
CA THR A 289 -20.62 -18.03 16.78
C THR A 289 -21.19 -16.90 15.94
N PHE A 290 -21.09 -17.04 14.61
CA PHE A 290 -21.57 -15.99 13.70
C PHE A 290 -23.10 -15.91 13.72
N PRO A 291 -23.68 -14.71 13.97
CA PRO A 291 -25.13 -14.55 14.07
C PRO A 291 -25.76 -14.55 12.68
N GLY A 292 -26.42 -15.63 12.31
CA GLY A 292 -27.22 -15.70 11.08
C GLY A 292 -26.44 -15.38 9.80
N GLU A 293 -27.16 -14.84 8.81
CA GLU A 293 -26.59 -14.35 7.56
C GLU A 293 -26.18 -12.88 7.71
N ILE A 294 -24.88 -12.61 7.77
CA ILE A 294 -24.32 -11.27 7.94
C ILE A 294 -23.10 -11.08 7.04
N GLN A 295 -22.79 -9.83 6.76
CA GLN A 295 -21.47 -9.43 6.29
C GLN A 295 -20.98 -8.29 7.17
N TYR A 296 -20.01 -8.59 8.02
CA TYR A 296 -19.37 -7.59 8.87
C TYR A 296 -17.87 -7.50 8.58
N ARG A 297 -17.34 -6.32 8.92
CA ARG A 297 -15.90 -6.12 9.01
C ARG A 297 -15.47 -6.46 10.43
N TYR A 298 -14.76 -7.56 10.59
CA TYR A 298 -14.14 -7.94 11.85
C TYR A 298 -12.81 -7.21 12.01
N PHE A 299 -12.40 -6.99 13.25
CA PHE A 299 -11.12 -6.37 13.58
C PHE A 299 -10.44 -7.10 14.73
N ALA A 300 -9.11 -7.00 14.72
CA ALA A 300 -8.30 -7.16 15.91
C ALA A 300 -7.48 -5.89 16.11
N GLU A 301 -7.36 -5.45 17.36
CA GLU A 301 -6.67 -4.22 17.73
C GLU A 301 -5.86 -4.47 19.01
N ALA A 302 -4.55 -4.26 18.94
CA ALA A 302 -3.71 -4.18 20.13
C ALA A 302 -3.77 -2.75 20.67
N TYR A 303 -3.87 -2.62 21.99
CA TYR A 303 -3.97 -1.35 22.68
C TYR A 303 -2.98 -1.30 23.84
N MET A 304 -2.08 -0.34 23.76
CA MET A 304 -1.12 0.01 24.80
C MET A 304 -0.97 1.53 24.81
N ALA A 305 -1.16 2.16 25.98
CA ALA A 305 -1.15 3.62 26.08
C ALA A 305 0.23 4.26 25.81
N SER A 306 1.30 3.49 26.04
CA SER A 306 2.69 3.87 25.76
C SER A 306 3.12 3.57 24.32
N ASP A 307 2.27 2.96 23.50
CA ASP A 307 2.62 2.61 22.13
C ASP A 307 2.91 3.85 21.28
N GLN A 308 4.09 3.90 20.69
CA GLN A 308 4.60 5.03 19.92
C GLN A 308 4.18 4.97 18.43
N ASP A 309 3.93 3.77 17.90
CA ASP A 309 3.43 3.54 16.54
C ASP A 309 2.05 2.88 16.52
N THR A 310 1.03 3.67 16.80
CA THR A 310 -0.37 3.22 16.70
C THR A 310 -0.84 2.89 15.28
N SER A 311 -0.03 3.11 14.23
CA SER A 311 -0.43 2.83 12.84
C SER A 311 -0.53 1.34 12.53
N ASN A 312 0.26 0.53 13.21
CA ASN A 312 0.42 -0.90 12.97
C ASN A 312 -0.45 -1.77 13.91
N ASN A 313 -1.24 -1.11 14.77
CA ASN A 313 -1.93 -1.71 15.90
C ASN A 313 -3.26 -2.41 15.57
N SER A 314 -3.73 -2.36 14.31
CA SER A 314 -5.01 -2.96 13.95
C SER A 314 -5.01 -3.66 12.59
N ILE A 315 -5.79 -4.74 12.49
CA ILE A 315 -6.11 -5.41 11.23
C ILE A 315 -7.62 -5.51 11.09
N LYS A 316 -8.12 -5.43 9.85
CA LYS A 316 -9.55 -5.55 9.53
C LYS A 316 -9.76 -6.63 8.47
N ARG A 317 -10.82 -7.43 8.61
CA ARG A 317 -11.17 -8.50 7.67
C ARG A 317 -12.67 -8.50 7.41
N ALA A 318 -13.07 -8.50 6.15
CA ALA A 318 -14.46 -8.72 5.78
C ALA A 318 -14.77 -10.22 5.85
N ILE A 319 -15.79 -10.59 6.59
CA ILE A 319 -16.28 -11.97 6.71
C ILE A 319 -17.76 -11.95 6.37
N ASN A 320 -18.18 -12.91 5.53
CA ASN A 320 -19.56 -13.07 5.12
C ASN A 320 -20.09 -14.44 5.52
N THR A 321 -21.37 -14.51 5.88
CA THR A 321 -22.01 -15.76 6.32
C THR A 321 -23.29 -16.10 5.58
N PHE A 322 -23.51 -15.56 4.39
CA PHE A 322 -24.68 -15.91 3.59
C PHE A 322 -24.62 -17.40 3.18
N THR A 323 -25.75 -18.11 3.29
CA THR A 323 -25.89 -19.51 2.83
C THR A 323 -26.20 -19.60 1.35
N LEU A 324 -26.87 -18.58 0.84
CA LEU A 324 -27.08 -18.43 -0.58
C LEU A 324 -25.72 -18.06 -1.20
N GLN A 325 -25.17 -18.98 -1.97
CA GLN A 325 -24.17 -18.65 -2.97
C GLN A 325 -24.85 -17.72 -3.97
N LYS A 326 -24.83 -16.42 -3.70
CA LYS A 326 -25.36 -15.42 -4.62
C LYS A 326 -24.27 -15.20 -5.67
N ASP A 327 -24.19 -16.10 -6.63
CA ASP A 327 -23.38 -15.94 -7.83
C ASP A 327 -24.02 -14.86 -8.71
N ASN A 328 -24.06 -13.63 -8.24
CA ASN A 328 -24.30 -12.51 -9.13
C ASN A 328 -23.12 -12.52 -10.12
N VAL A 329 -23.41 -12.71 -11.39
CA VAL A 329 -22.38 -12.66 -12.42
C VAL A 329 -21.93 -11.21 -12.52
N LEU A 330 -20.71 -10.95 -12.06
CA LEU A 330 -20.05 -9.67 -12.27
C LEU A 330 -19.65 -9.59 -13.76
N VAL A 331 -20.22 -8.62 -14.47
CA VAL A 331 -19.90 -8.28 -15.85
C VAL A 331 -19.07 -7.01 -15.83
N GLU A 332 -17.80 -7.14 -16.18
CA GLU A 332 -16.85 -6.03 -16.29
C GLU A 332 -16.57 -5.73 -17.74
N LYS A 333 -17.01 -4.58 -18.25
CA LYS A 333 -16.83 -4.18 -19.64
C LYS A 333 -15.80 -3.07 -19.78
N ALA A 334 -14.78 -3.29 -20.59
CA ALA A 334 -13.91 -2.23 -21.08
C ALA A 334 -14.51 -1.54 -22.32
N THR A 335 -14.55 -0.20 -22.29
CA THR A 335 -15.19 0.67 -23.30
C THR A 335 -14.32 1.89 -23.63
N GLY A 336 -14.74 2.68 -24.61
CA GLY A 336 -14.18 3.98 -24.91
C GLY A 336 -15.12 4.84 -25.75
N THR A 337 -15.08 6.15 -25.59
CA THR A 337 -15.83 7.14 -26.37
C THR A 337 -15.47 7.12 -27.85
N TRP A 338 -14.23 6.75 -28.15
CA TRP A 338 -13.70 6.56 -29.51
C TRP A 338 -14.08 5.20 -30.12
N CYS A 339 -14.66 4.28 -29.35
CA CYS A 339 -14.97 2.92 -29.78
C CYS A 339 -16.37 2.84 -30.42
N GLY A 340 -16.42 2.81 -31.75
CA GLY A 340 -17.68 2.72 -32.50
C GLY A 340 -18.48 1.42 -32.30
N PHE A 341 -17.84 0.35 -31.81
CA PHE A 341 -18.47 -0.96 -31.56
C PHE A 341 -19.02 -1.10 -30.13
N CYS A 342 -18.59 -0.23 -29.21
CA CYS A 342 -18.93 -0.31 -27.79
C CYS A 342 -20.41 -0.06 -27.45
N PRO A 343 -21.19 0.73 -28.24
CA PRO A 343 -22.62 0.85 -28.04
C PRO A 343 -23.38 -0.48 -28.21
N GLY A 344 -22.96 -1.35 -29.14
CA GLY A 344 -23.61 -2.66 -29.33
C GLY A 344 -23.43 -3.59 -28.13
N SER A 345 -22.21 -3.63 -27.58
CA SER A 345 -21.91 -4.36 -26.35
C SER A 345 -22.65 -3.78 -25.12
N ALA A 346 -22.78 -2.45 -25.03
CA ALA A 346 -23.58 -1.82 -23.97
C ALA A 346 -25.05 -2.25 -24.04
N LEU A 347 -25.65 -2.21 -25.23
CA LEU A 347 -27.04 -2.62 -25.44
C LEU A 347 -27.26 -4.09 -25.08
N ALA A 348 -26.34 -4.97 -25.45
CA ALA A 348 -26.46 -6.38 -25.13
C ALA A 348 -26.34 -6.67 -23.62
N ILE A 349 -25.52 -5.91 -22.88
CA ILE A 349 -25.47 -5.99 -21.41
C ILE A 349 -26.73 -5.38 -20.78
N ASP A 350 -27.26 -4.29 -21.33
CA ASP A 350 -28.52 -3.70 -20.88
C ASP A 350 -29.70 -4.68 -21.02
N LEU A 351 -29.77 -5.40 -22.14
CA LEU A 351 -30.73 -6.48 -22.34
C LEU A 351 -30.53 -7.64 -21.36
N LEU A 352 -29.28 -8.01 -21.08
CA LEU A 352 -28.97 -9.07 -20.12
C LEU A 352 -29.41 -8.67 -18.71
N TYR A 353 -29.09 -7.44 -18.30
CA TYR A 353 -29.50 -6.88 -17.01
C TYR A 353 -31.02 -6.73 -16.90
N HIS A 354 -31.71 -6.37 -17.99
CA HIS A 354 -33.16 -6.28 -18.02
C HIS A 354 -33.83 -7.65 -17.80
N ASN A 355 -33.28 -8.70 -18.38
CA ASN A 355 -33.83 -10.06 -18.28
C ASN A 355 -33.47 -10.75 -16.96
N TYR A 356 -32.32 -10.41 -16.36
CA TYR A 356 -31.80 -11.03 -15.13
C TYR A 356 -31.30 -9.99 -14.11
N PRO A 357 -32.16 -9.06 -13.65
CA PRO A 357 -31.72 -7.91 -12.84
C PRO A 357 -31.17 -8.27 -11.46
N ASP A 358 -31.61 -9.41 -10.89
CA ASP A 358 -31.20 -9.87 -9.56
C ASP A 358 -29.92 -10.73 -9.58
N ASP A 359 -29.50 -11.18 -10.76
CA ASP A 359 -28.39 -12.13 -10.97
C ASP A 359 -27.14 -11.48 -11.60
N LEU A 360 -27.18 -10.17 -11.89
CA LEU A 360 -26.10 -9.46 -12.59
C LEU A 360 -25.64 -8.23 -11.82
N CYS A 361 -24.32 -8.05 -11.78
CA CYS A 361 -23.69 -6.78 -11.41
C CYS A 361 -22.88 -6.30 -12.60
N VAL A 362 -23.13 -5.09 -13.08
CA VAL A 362 -22.45 -4.55 -14.28
C VAL A 362 -21.53 -3.41 -13.88
N LEU A 363 -20.27 -3.48 -14.31
CA LEU A 363 -19.28 -2.43 -14.22
C LEU A 363 -18.75 -2.10 -15.61
N GLU A 364 -18.62 -0.82 -15.93
CA GLU A 364 -18.04 -0.35 -17.19
C GLU A 364 -16.82 0.54 -16.92
N TYR A 365 -15.73 0.28 -17.64
CA TYR A 365 -14.43 0.88 -17.49
C TYR A 365 -14.04 1.57 -18.79
N HIS A 366 -13.90 2.88 -18.76
CA HIS A 366 -13.34 3.62 -19.89
C HIS A 366 -11.82 3.46 -19.93
N GLY A 367 -11.29 3.31 -21.15
CA GLY A 367 -9.86 3.25 -21.45
C GLY A 367 -9.46 4.22 -22.56
N GLY A 368 -8.38 4.97 -22.34
CA GLY A 368 -7.80 5.87 -23.34
C GLY A 368 -8.68 7.07 -23.70
N ASP A 369 -9.58 7.52 -22.81
CA ASP A 369 -10.37 8.73 -23.00
C ASP A 369 -10.61 9.50 -21.69
N ALA A 370 -11.37 10.60 -21.77
CA ALA A 370 -11.61 11.52 -20.65
C ALA A 370 -12.40 10.91 -19.46
N TYR A 371 -12.98 9.72 -19.62
CA TYR A 371 -13.70 9.01 -18.56
C TYR A 371 -12.85 7.88 -17.93
N GLU A 372 -11.63 7.64 -18.41
CA GLU A 372 -10.69 6.74 -17.74
C GLU A 372 -10.28 7.30 -16.37
N ILE A 373 -10.33 6.46 -15.34
CA ILE A 373 -9.84 6.75 -13.99
C ILE A 373 -8.78 5.72 -13.60
N LEU A 374 -8.00 5.99 -12.54
CA LEU A 374 -6.96 5.08 -12.06
C LEU A 374 -7.49 3.65 -11.86
N SER A 375 -8.65 3.50 -11.25
CA SER A 375 -9.27 2.18 -11.03
C SER A 375 -9.64 1.46 -12.33
N SER A 376 -10.12 2.17 -13.36
CA SER A 376 -10.45 1.55 -14.66
C SER A 376 -9.17 1.09 -15.36
N ARG A 377 -8.11 1.92 -15.35
CA ARG A 377 -6.80 1.56 -15.90
C ARG A 377 -6.18 0.35 -15.19
N HIS A 378 -6.24 0.27 -13.86
CA HIS A 378 -5.76 -0.90 -13.12
C HIS A 378 -6.52 -2.17 -13.49
N ARG A 379 -7.86 -2.11 -13.65
CA ARG A 379 -8.65 -3.28 -14.07
C ARG A 379 -8.39 -3.67 -15.53
N ILE A 380 -8.25 -2.71 -16.44
CA ILE A 380 -7.87 -2.95 -17.85
C ILE A 380 -6.50 -3.64 -17.93
N ASN A 381 -5.51 -3.16 -17.17
CA ASN A 381 -4.17 -3.75 -17.10
C ASN A 381 -4.19 -5.14 -16.46
N TYR A 382 -4.93 -5.33 -15.37
CA TYR A 382 -5.09 -6.62 -14.70
C TYR A 382 -5.59 -7.72 -15.65
N TYR A 383 -6.54 -7.39 -16.54
CA TYR A 383 -7.08 -8.32 -17.54
C TYR A 383 -6.32 -8.34 -18.88
N GLY A 384 -5.26 -7.54 -19.02
CA GLY A 384 -4.50 -7.40 -20.27
C GLY A 384 -5.40 -7.04 -21.46
N ILE A 385 -6.31 -6.09 -21.29
CA ILE A 385 -7.26 -5.71 -22.34
C ILE A 385 -6.59 -4.74 -23.30
N SER A 386 -6.44 -5.17 -24.56
CA SER A 386 -5.88 -4.36 -25.65
C SER A 386 -6.89 -3.99 -26.74
N GLY A 387 -8.14 -4.47 -26.63
CA GLY A 387 -9.19 -4.26 -27.63
C GLY A 387 -10.55 -3.96 -26.99
N TYR A 388 -11.37 -3.17 -27.70
CA TYR A 388 -12.65 -2.65 -27.20
C TYR A 388 -13.78 -2.88 -28.22
N PRO A 389 -14.99 -3.31 -27.78
CA PRO A 389 -15.35 -3.66 -26.40
C PRO A 389 -14.81 -5.05 -26.00
N THR A 390 -14.48 -5.19 -24.71
CA THR A 390 -14.18 -6.48 -24.08
C THR A 390 -15.01 -6.60 -22.81
N ALA A 391 -15.77 -7.68 -22.63
CA ALA A 391 -16.46 -7.99 -21.38
C ALA A 391 -15.86 -9.23 -20.70
N ILE A 392 -15.73 -9.17 -19.38
CA ILE A 392 -15.30 -10.26 -18.52
C ILE A 392 -16.44 -10.63 -17.59
N PHE A 393 -16.86 -11.90 -17.62
CA PHE A 393 -17.89 -12.46 -16.76
C PHE A 393 -17.25 -13.26 -15.64
N GLY A 394 -17.60 -12.94 -14.39
CA GLY A 394 -17.11 -13.64 -13.20
C GLY A 394 -15.58 -13.63 -13.07
N GLY A 395 -14.91 -12.64 -13.66
CA GLY A 395 -13.46 -12.51 -13.67
C GLY A 395 -12.68 -13.54 -14.49
N THR A 396 -13.34 -14.48 -15.18
CA THR A 396 -12.67 -15.62 -15.83
C THR A 396 -13.06 -15.82 -17.29
N HIS A 397 -14.28 -15.44 -17.68
CA HIS A 397 -14.76 -15.65 -19.05
C HIS A 397 -14.72 -14.35 -19.86
N LYS A 398 -13.83 -14.27 -20.87
CA LYS A 398 -13.59 -13.07 -21.68
C LYS A 398 -14.26 -13.17 -23.04
N ILE A 399 -15.03 -12.16 -23.41
CA ILE A 399 -15.67 -12.04 -24.73
C ILE A 399 -15.29 -10.70 -25.35
N ILE A 400 -14.82 -10.74 -26.59
CA ILE A 400 -14.52 -9.56 -27.42
C ILE A 400 -15.52 -9.56 -28.56
N SER A 401 -16.62 -8.82 -28.42
CA SER A 401 -17.66 -8.81 -29.45
C SER A 401 -18.53 -7.54 -29.39
N PRO A 402 -18.91 -6.97 -30.55
CA PRO A 402 -19.94 -5.93 -30.63
C PRO A 402 -21.35 -6.43 -30.31
N VAL A 403 -21.58 -7.76 -30.29
CA VAL A 403 -22.88 -8.39 -30.02
C VAL A 403 -22.69 -9.64 -29.17
N PHE A 404 -23.33 -9.73 -27.99
CA PHE A 404 -23.40 -10.99 -27.25
C PHE A 404 -24.56 -11.81 -27.83
N CYS A 405 -24.24 -12.87 -28.57
CA CYS A 405 -25.19 -13.97 -28.71
C CYS A 405 -24.99 -14.88 -27.51
N ALA A 406 -26.00 -14.95 -26.64
CA ALA A 406 -26.10 -15.97 -25.61
C ALA A 406 -26.33 -17.35 -26.24
#